data_AF-A0A218UGC3-F1
#
_entry.id   AF-A0A218UGC3-F1
#
_cell.length_a   1.000
_cell.length_b   1.000
_cell.length_c   1.000
_cell.angle_alpha   90.00
_cell.angle_beta   90.00
_cell.angle_gamma   90.00
#
_symmetry.space_group_name_H-M   'P 1'
#
loop_
_entity.id
_entity.type
_entity.pdbx_description
1 polymer ?
#
loop_
_entity_poly.entity_id
_entity_poly.type
_entity_poly.pdbx_seq_one_letter_code
_entity_poly.pdbx_strand_id
1 'polypeptide(L)'
;MLLFTCQTRLIMYIERDSRKTMPRKDQQGGSEYLSKCLDLLIYHIVQELPGILGDILSALTNVSGRKHPSTIQAKQLKMCLPMMPVVLHLVTSQVDSFSPKICYTNSYSKFPKIEFLSIMIKRSEIEVFRPQIVTKEFLFNYGILLEFIRSIDSGETILDRAIGQAASEELIKTTLLTFEAVTEHPSLLMTHRLTVEDSIVPPLVSLVHSQNVEWRLFSLRLLSETTSVLLSHKVMGEEKGESLNSNNKLLSLIRDLLLPQYEHVLLAPDPVPMYALRLLVALTEHSPASVR
;
A
#
# COMPACT_ATOMS: atom_id res chain seq x y z
N MET A 1 -10.25 -23.40 -25.51
CA MET A 1 -9.64 -24.71 -25.16
C MET A 1 -8.19 -24.56 -24.71
N LEU A 2 -7.25 -24.13 -25.56
CA LEU A 2 -5.81 -23.94 -25.23
C LEU A 2 -5.54 -22.98 -24.05
N LEU A 3 -6.23 -21.85 -23.97
CA LEU A 3 -6.04 -20.87 -22.89
C LEU A 3 -6.36 -21.47 -21.50
N PHE A 4 -7.41 -22.31 -21.45
CA PHE A 4 -7.87 -22.97 -20.23
C PHE A 4 -6.91 -24.10 -19.82
N THR A 5 -6.38 -24.86 -20.79
CA THR A 5 -5.39 -25.91 -20.52
C THR A 5 -4.03 -25.33 -20.10
N CYS A 6 -3.60 -24.21 -20.69
CA CYS A 6 -2.44 -23.46 -20.24
C CYS A 6 -2.65 -22.92 -18.82
N GLN A 7 -3.83 -22.36 -18.51
CA GLN A 7 -4.19 -21.94 -17.15
C GLN A 7 -4.06 -23.09 -16.15
N THR A 8 -4.73 -24.23 -16.38
CA THR A 8 -4.70 -25.35 -15.42
C THR A 8 -3.30 -25.92 -15.22
N ARG A 9 -2.48 -26.02 -16.28
CA ARG A 9 -1.09 -26.50 -16.17
C ARG A 9 -0.18 -25.50 -15.44
N LEU A 10 -0.37 -24.20 -15.67
CA LEU A 10 0.38 -23.13 -15.00
C LEU A 10 0.04 -23.05 -13.51
N ILE A 11 -1.24 -23.20 -13.16
CA ILE A 11 -1.66 -23.37 -11.76
C ILE A 11 -0.96 -24.58 -11.15
N MET A 12 -1.11 -25.78 -11.73
CA MET A 12 -0.55 -27.00 -11.15
C MET A 12 0.98 -26.94 -10.98
N TYR A 13 1.68 -26.26 -11.88
CA TYR A 13 3.12 -26.04 -11.75
C TYR A 13 3.47 -25.08 -10.62
N ILE A 14 2.82 -23.92 -10.54
CA ILE A 14 2.99 -22.99 -9.41
C ILE A 14 2.68 -23.69 -8.08
N GLU A 15 1.62 -24.50 -8.03
CA GLU A 15 1.31 -25.29 -6.83
C GLU A 15 2.34 -26.39 -6.54
N ARG A 16 2.98 -26.97 -7.56
CA ARG A 16 4.02 -28.00 -7.40
C ARG A 16 5.36 -27.40 -6.99
N ASP A 17 5.68 -26.22 -7.49
CA ASP A 17 6.92 -25.49 -7.21
C ASP A 17 6.90 -24.91 -5.79
N SER A 18 5.79 -24.27 -5.38
CA SER A 18 5.57 -23.80 -4.00
C SER A 18 5.62 -24.92 -2.93
N ARG A 19 5.32 -26.17 -3.31
CA ARG A 19 5.43 -27.35 -2.42
C ARG A 19 6.86 -27.91 -2.33
N LYS A 20 7.80 -27.45 -3.15
CA LYS A 20 9.17 -27.98 -3.23
C LYS A 20 10.19 -27.09 -2.52
N THR A 21 10.06 -27.01 -1.20
CA THR A 21 11.20 -26.81 -0.28
C THR A 21 11.98 -28.11 -0.02
N MET A 22 11.93 -29.09 -0.93
CA MET A 22 12.67 -30.36 -0.85
C MET A 22 13.28 -30.74 -2.21
N PRO A 23 14.52 -31.26 -2.23
CA PRO A 23 15.32 -31.37 -3.44
C PRO A 23 14.83 -32.52 -4.31
N ARG A 24 14.51 -32.29 -5.59
CA ARG A 24 14.36 -33.43 -6.53
C ARG A 24 14.59 -33.12 -8.02
N LYS A 25 15.62 -33.81 -8.53
CA LYS A 25 15.86 -34.47 -9.83
C LYS A 25 14.97 -34.05 -11.03
N ASP A 26 15.66 -33.43 -11.98
CA ASP A 26 15.59 -33.56 -13.45
C ASP A 26 14.19 -33.73 -14.09
N GLN A 27 13.51 -32.60 -14.32
CA GLN A 27 12.53 -32.42 -15.39
C GLN A 27 12.80 -31.08 -16.09
N GLN A 28 13.88 -31.02 -16.86
CA GLN A 28 14.46 -29.77 -17.38
C GLN A 28 13.60 -29.04 -18.44
N GLY A 29 12.77 -29.74 -19.23
CA GLY A 29 12.09 -29.11 -20.40
C GLY A 29 10.69 -28.52 -20.16
N GLY A 30 9.89 -29.11 -19.27
CA GLY A 30 8.53 -28.65 -18.98
C GLY A 30 8.46 -27.48 -17.99
N SER A 31 9.48 -27.37 -17.14
CA SER A 31 9.66 -26.31 -16.15
C SER A 31 10.05 -24.98 -16.79
N GLU A 32 10.90 -25.01 -17.82
CA GLU A 32 11.40 -23.80 -18.49
C GLU A 32 10.31 -23.04 -19.27
N TYR A 33 9.45 -23.74 -20.02
CA TYR A 33 8.31 -23.10 -20.70
C TYR A 33 7.37 -22.41 -19.71
N LEU A 34 7.18 -23.04 -18.55
CA LEU A 34 6.23 -22.56 -17.56
C LEU A 34 6.77 -21.38 -16.76
N SER A 35 8.08 -21.39 -16.48
CA SER A 35 8.82 -20.21 -16.02
C SER A 35 8.66 -19.05 -17.00
N LYS A 36 8.89 -19.26 -18.29
CA LYS A 36 8.72 -18.20 -19.32
C LYS A 36 7.30 -17.66 -19.38
N CYS A 37 6.28 -18.52 -19.25
CA CYS A 37 4.89 -18.06 -19.18
C CYS A 37 4.61 -17.23 -17.91
N LEU A 38 5.22 -17.60 -16.78
CA LEU A 38 5.13 -16.83 -15.54
C LEU A 38 5.81 -15.46 -15.70
N ASP A 39 7.01 -15.42 -16.27
CA ASP A 39 7.76 -14.18 -16.51
C ASP A 39 6.97 -13.20 -17.40
N LEU A 40 6.36 -13.70 -18.48
CA LEU A 40 5.51 -12.89 -19.36
C LEU A 40 4.25 -12.37 -18.66
N LEU A 41 3.68 -13.17 -17.76
CA LEU A 41 2.51 -12.78 -16.99
C LEU A 41 2.87 -11.71 -15.94
N ILE A 42 3.99 -11.90 -15.24
CA ILE A 42 4.54 -10.91 -14.31
C ILE A 42 4.81 -9.60 -15.04
N TYR A 43 5.52 -9.66 -16.17
CA TYR A 43 5.80 -8.50 -17.00
C TYR A 43 4.52 -7.75 -17.37
N HIS A 44 3.50 -8.46 -17.84
CA HIS A 44 2.23 -7.82 -18.20
C HIS A 44 1.53 -7.18 -16.99
N ILE A 45 1.50 -7.84 -15.83
CA ILE A 45 0.88 -7.27 -14.63
C ILE A 45 1.62 -6.01 -14.16
N VAL A 46 2.95 -6.05 -14.12
CA VAL A 46 3.78 -4.91 -13.73
C VAL A 46 3.59 -3.73 -14.68
N GLN A 47 3.37 -3.97 -15.97
CA GLN A 47 3.09 -2.92 -16.96
C GLN A 47 1.68 -2.34 -16.86
N GLU A 48 0.67 -3.15 -16.52
CA GLU A 48 -0.72 -2.67 -16.42
C GLU A 48 -1.01 -1.93 -15.11
N LEU A 49 -0.32 -2.27 -14.02
CA LEU A 49 -0.58 -1.71 -12.69
C LEU A 49 -0.42 -0.18 -12.60
N PRO A 50 0.63 0.45 -13.16
CA PRO A 50 0.74 1.91 -13.22
C PRO A 50 -0.45 2.55 -13.95
N GLY A 51 -0.99 1.89 -14.98
CA GLY A 51 -2.19 2.36 -15.69
C GLY A 51 -3.42 2.36 -14.80
N ILE A 52 -3.63 1.30 -14.02
CA ILE A 52 -4.74 1.21 -13.06
C ILE A 52 -4.64 2.33 -12.00
N LEU A 53 -3.47 2.49 -11.39
CA LEU A 53 -3.26 3.53 -10.38
C LEU A 53 -3.38 4.94 -10.99
N GLY A 54 -2.87 5.13 -12.21
CA GLY A 54 -2.99 6.39 -12.96
C GLY A 54 -4.44 6.75 -13.29
N ASP A 55 -5.27 5.79 -13.69
CA ASP A 55 -6.69 6.00 -13.95
C ASP A 55 -7.45 6.40 -12.67
N ILE A 56 -7.14 5.75 -11.54
CA ILE A 56 -7.68 6.10 -10.22
C ILE A 56 -7.28 7.54 -9.86
N LEU A 57 -5.98 7.86 -9.92
CA LEU A 57 -5.47 9.18 -9.57
C LEU A 57 -6.03 10.28 -10.47
N SER A 58 -6.14 10.04 -11.77
CA SER A 58 -6.76 10.96 -12.72
C SER A 58 -8.22 11.23 -12.37
N ALA A 59 -9.00 10.18 -12.08
CA ALA A 59 -10.39 10.31 -11.67
C ALA A 59 -10.53 11.10 -10.36
N LEU A 60 -9.67 10.86 -9.38
CA LEU A 60 -9.66 11.54 -8.09
C LEU A 60 -9.23 13.01 -8.21
N THR A 61 -8.17 13.28 -8.98
CA THR A 61 -7.67 14.64 -9.23
C THR A 61 -8.75 15.51 -9.86
N ASN A 62 -9.55 14.95 -10.78
CA ASN A 62 -10.65 15.67 -11.43
C ASN A 62 -11.77 16.12 -10.47
N VAL A 63 -11.86 15.51 -9.29
CA VAL A 63 -12.87 15.84 -8.26
C VAL A 63 -12.28 16.48 -7.01
N SER A 64 -10.95 16.59 -6.91
CA SER A 64 -10.28 17.23 -5.78
C SER A 64 -10.74 18.67 -5.56
N GLY A 65 -11.05 19.01 -4.31
CA GLY A 65 -11.58 20.32 -3.90
C GLY A 65 -13.02 20.61 -4.34
N ARG A 66 -13.72 19.65 -4.95
CA ARG A 66 -15.12 19.80 -5.38
C ARG A 66 -16.08 19.17 -4.37
N LYS A 67 -17.12 19.92 -4.02
CA LYS A 67 -18.24 19.42 -3.20
C LYS A 67 -19.29 18.65 -4.02
N HIS A 68 -19.36 18.90 -5.33
CA HIS A 68 -20.35 18.33 -6.23
C HIS A 68 -19.71 17.87 -7.55
N PRO A 69 -19.25 16.60 -7.63
CA PRO A 69 -18.77 16.03 -8.88
C PRO A 69 -19.88 15.96 -9.93
N SER A 70 -19.54 16.20 -11.20
CA SER A 70 -20.49 16.08 -12.31
C SER A 70 -20.89 14.61 -12.56
N THR A 71 -21.96 14.39 -13.34
CA THR A 71 -22.41 13.03 -13.70
C THR A 71 -21.33 12.23 -14.43
N ILE A 72 -20.53 12.89 -15.29
CA ILE A 72 -19.40 12.27 -16.00
C ILE A 72 -18.31 11.87 -15.02
N GLN A 73 -17.97 12.75 -14.08
CA GLN A 73 -16.95 12.49 -13.05
C GLN A 73 -17.38 11.36 -12.11
N ALA A 74 -18.63 11.38 -11.65
CA ALA A 74 -19.19 10.31 -10.82
C ALA A 74 -19.19 8.96 -11.55
N LYS A 75 -19.49 8.95 -12.86
CA LYS A 75 -19.41 7.73 -13.68
C LYS A 75 -17.97 7.23 -13.78
N GLN A 76 -17.00 8.11 -13.99
CA GLN A 76 -15.59 7.73 -14.04
C GLN A 76 -15.10 7.14 -12.72
N LEU A 77 -15.42 7.79 -11.58
CA LEU A 77 -15.09 7.27 -10.25
C LEU A 77 -15.67 5.87 -10.00
N LYS A 78 -16.93 5.63 -10.37
CA LYS A 78 -17.57 4.32 -10.24
C LYS A 78 -16.92 3.23 -11.10
N MET A 79 -16.19 3.61 -12.15
CA MET A 79 -15.44 2.68 -13.00
C MET A 79 -14.04 2.41 -12.46
N CYS A 80 -13.33 3.46 -12.00
CA CYS A 80 -11.92 3.37 -11.62
C CYS A 80 -11.71 2.88 -10.18
N LEU A 81 -12.48 3.39 -9.20
CA LEU A 81 -12.24 3.11 -7.78
C LEU A 81 -12.38 1.63 -7.38
N PRO A 82 -13.30 0.84 -7.98
CA PRO A 82 -13.35 -0.60 -7.73
C PRO A 82 -12.05 -1.34 -8.12
N MET A 83 -11.11 -0.72 -8.83
CA MET A 83 -9.82 -1.33 -9.14
C MET A 83 -8.80 -1.20 -8.00
N MET A 84 -9.03 -0.38 -6.98
CA MET A 84 -8.09 -0.20 -5.86
C MET A 84 -7.75 -1.52 -5.12
N PRO A 85 -8.71 -2.44 -4.87
CA PRO A 85 -8.39 -3.75 -4.28
C PRO A 85 -7.45 -4.61 -5.13
N VAL A 86 -7.36 -4.37 -6.44
CA VAL A 86 -6.36 -5.05 -7.29
C VAL A 86 -4.95 -4.62 -6.88
N VAL A 87 -4.75 -3.32 -6.62
CA VAL A 87 -3.48 -2.79 -6.13
C VAL A 87 -3.13 -3.41 -4.78
N LEU A 88 -4.09 -3.44 -3.85
CA LEU A 88 -3.93 -4.10 -2.54
C LEU A 88 -3.43 -5.53 -2.68
N HIS A 89 -4.15 -6.34 -3.47
CA HIS A 89 -3.83 -7.76 -3.61
C HIS A 89 -2.45 -8.00 -4.21
N LEU A 90 -2.03 -7.16 -5.16
CA LEU A 90 -0.70 -7.30 -5.77
C LEU A 90 0.43 -6.98 -4.79
N VAL A 91 0.14 -6.19 -3.75
CA VAL A 91 1.11 -5.79 -2.72
C VAL A 91 1.06 -6.71 -1.50
N THR A 92 -0.10 -7.24 -1.08
CA THR A 92 -0.24 -8.05 0.14
C THR A 92 0.47 -9.41 0.07
N SER A 93 1.08 -9.85 1.19
CA SER A 93 1.69 -11.19 1.31
C SER A 93 0.75 -12.26 1.81
N GLN A 94 -0.26 -11.86 2.59
CA GLN A 94 -1.04 -12.77 3.43
C GLN A 94 -2.52 -12.72 3.04
N VAL A 95 -3.15 -13.90 3.00
CA VAL A 95 -4.46 -14.14 2.39
C VAL A 95 -5.46 -14.57 3.46
N ASP A 96 -5.69 -13.76 4.49
CA ASP A 96 -6.73 -14.06 5.49
C ASP A 96 -8.02 -13.24 5.32
N SER A 97 -8.07 -12.28 4.39
CA SER A 97 -9.19 -11.33 4.25
C SER A 97 -9.85 -11.28 2.86
N PHE A 98 -9.74 -12.34 2.04
CA PHE A 98 -10.52 -12.42 0.80
C PHE A 98 -11.96 -12.88 1.08
N SER A 99 -12.91 -11.93 1.09
CA SER A 99 -14.33 -12.24 0.89
C SER A 99 -14.65 -12.23 -0.61
N PRO A 100 -15.03 -13.37 -1.22
CA PRO A 100 -15.30 -13.47 -2.66
C PRO A 100 -16.41 -12.55 -3.20
N LYS A 101 -17.15 -11.84 -2.33
CA LYS A 101 -18.32 -11.03 -2.69
C LYS A 101 -17.99 -9.77 -3.50
N ILE A 102 -16.78 -9.20 -3.38
CA ILE A 102 -16.42 -7.95 -4.07
C ILE A 102 -16.15 -8.16 -5.58
N CYS A 103 -15.76 -9.38 -5.98
CA CYS A 103 -15.29 -9.68 -7.34
C CYS A 103 -16.39 -9.94 -8.38
N TYR A 104 -17.67 -9.99 -7.98
CA TYR A 104 -18.78 -10.34 -8.89
C TYR A 104 -19.54 -9.14 -9.46
N THR A 105 -19.14 -7.90 -9.13
CA THR A 105 -19.78 -6.73 -9.75
C THR A 105 -19.28 -6.53 -11.18
N ASN A 106 -20.20 -6.29 -12.11
CA ASN A 106 -20.07 -6.34 -13.59
C ASN A 106 -18.99 -5.45 -14.26
N SER A 107 -18.01 -4.93 -13.53
CA SER A 107 -17.02 -3.94 -14.00
C SER A 107 -15.67 -4.55 -14.42
N TYR A 108 -15.39 -5.81 -14.09
CA TYR A 108 -14.07 -6.45 -14.31
C TYR A 108 -13.94 -7.21 -15.65
N SER A 109 -14.63 -6.79 -16.71
CA SER A 109 -14.56 -7.48 -18.01
C SER A 109 -13.17 -7.46 -18.68
N LYS A 110 -12.25 -6.60 -18.21
CA LYS A 110 -10.83 -6.59 -18.61
C LYS A 110 -9.95 -7.61 -17.87
N PHE A 111 -10.36 -8.08 -16.69
CA PHE A 111 -9.58 -9.01 -15.87
C PHE A 111 -10.41 -10.25 -15.50
N PRO A 112 -10.61 -11.20 -16.44
CA PRO A 112 -11.20 -12.51 -16.14
C PRO A 112 -10.33 -13.41 -15.21
N LYS A 113 -9.45 -12.80 -14.41
CA LYS A 113 -8.24 -13.39 -13.81
C LYS A 113 -7.99 -13.00 -12.35
N ILE A 114 -8.94 -12.41 -11.62
CA ILE A 114 -8.71 -12.00 -10.22
C ILE A 114 -8.48 -13.22 -9.30
N GLU A 115 -9.21 -14.31 -9.51
CA GLU A 115 -8.98 -15.57 -8.78
C GLU A 115 -7.62 -16.20 -9.16
N PHE A 116 -7.19 -16.03 -10.41
CA PHE A 116 -5.88 -16.45 -10.91
C PHE A 116 -4.73 -15.64 -10.31
N LEU A 117 -4.90 -14.32 -10.24
CA LEU A 117 -4.02 -13.37 -9.57
C LEU A 117 -3.91 -13.71 -8.09
N SER A 118 -5.03 -13.97 -7.41
CA SER A 118 -5.06 -14.38 -6.01
C SER A 118 -4.29 -15.70 -5.78
N ILE A 119 -4.42 -16.69 -6.67
CA ILE A 119 -3.65 -17.95 -6.60
C ILE A 119 -2.15 -17.73 -6.87
N MET A 120 -1.79 -16.83 -7.79
CA MET A 120 -0.38 -16.48 -8.03
C MET A 120 0.22 -15.71 -6.86
N ILE A 121 -0.48 -14.70 -6.32
CA ILE A 121 -0.07 -13.94 -5.14
C ILE A 121 0.09 -14.88 -3.94
N LYS A 122 -0.82 -15.86 -3.78
CA LYS A 122 -0.78 -16.86 -2.71
C LYS A 122 0.47 -17.77 -2.72
N ARG A 123 1.20 -17.89 -3.85
CA ARG A 123 2.18 -18.98 -4.03
C ARG A 123 3.46 -18.67 -4.80
N SER A 124 3.54 -17.56 -5.53
CA SER A 124 4.82 -17.09 -6.10
C SER A 124 5.69 -16.60 -4.95
N GLU A 125 7.00 -16.85 -5.00
CA GLU A 125 7.95 -16.15 -4.12
C GLU A 125 7.87 -14.65 -4.42
N ILE A 126 7.02 -14.02 -3.62
CA ILE A 126 6.67 -12.63 -3.55
C ILE A 126 7.90 -11.68 -3.52
N GLU A 127 9.08 -12.19 -3.17
CA GLU A 127 10.35 -11.44 -3.21
C GLU A 127 10.72 -10.92 -4.60
N VAL A 128 10.33 -11.61 -5.69
CA VAL A 128 10.69 -11.16 -7.05
C VAL A 128 9.70 -10.11 -7.60
N PHE A 129 8.45 -10.15 -7.13
CA PHE A 129 7.35 -9.38 -7.71
C PHE A 129 7.23 -7.97 -7.13
N ARG A 130 7.35 -7.84 -5.80
CA ARG A 130 7.16 -6.56 -5.13
C ARG A 130 8.15 -5.47 -5.49
N PRO A 131 9.47 -5.76 -5.61
CA PRO A 131 10.42 -4.73 -6.02
C PRO A 131 10.11 -4.17 -7.42
N GLN A 132 9.44 -4.95 -8.27
CA GLN A 132 9.03 -4.49 -9.60
C GLN A 132 7.77 -3.63 -9.57
N ILE A 133 6.91 -3.80 -8.56
CA ILE A 133 5.70 -3.00 -8.36
C ILE A 133 5.97 -1.73 -7.57
N VAL A 134 6.59 -1.88 -6.39
CA VAL A 134 6.83 -0.80 -5.43
C VAL A 134 8.07 -0.02 -5.87
N THR A 135 7.93 0.65 -7.00
CA THR A 135 8.94 1.54 -7.55
C THR A 135 8.83 2.92 -6.90
N LYS A 136 9.83 3.77 -7.15
CA LYS A 136 9.80 5.19 -6.77
C LYS A 136 8.53 5.89 -7.28
N GLU A 137 8.16 5.65 -8.54
CA GLU A 137 6.96 6.25 -9.14
C GLU A 137 5.68 5.76 -8.48
N PHE A 138 5.60 4.45 -8.18
CA PHE A 138 4.48 3.89 -7.42
C PHE A 138 4.31 4.60 -6.08
N LEU A 139 5.39 4.74 -5.29
CA LEU A 139 5.33 5.41 -3.98
C LEU A 139 4.98 6.90 -4.09
N PHE A 140 5.49 7.60 -5.10
CA PHE A 140 5.12 9.00 -5.35
C PHE A 140 3.62 9.14 -5.65
N ASN A 141 3.10 8.32 -6.58
CA ASN A 141 1.69 8.24 -6.92
C ASN A 141 0.83 7.85 -5.70
N TYR A 142 1.36 6.97 -4.85
CA TYR A 142 0.73 6.59 -3.60
C TYR A 142 0.63 7.74 -2.60
N GLY A 143 1.65 8.61 -2.54
CA GLY A 143 1.62 9.84 -1.75
C GLY A 143 0.50 10.79 -2.19
N ILE A 144 0.31 10.95 -3.51
CA ILE A 144 -0.82 11.73 -4.06
C ILE A 144 -2.16 11.10 -3.64
N LEU A 145 -2.26 9.77 -3.66
CA LEU A 145 -3.46 9.06 -3.22
C LEU A 145 -3.77 9.31 -1.74
N LEU A 146 -2.76 9.24 -0.86
CA LEU A 146 -2.91 9.54 0.57
C LEU A 146 -3.27 11.01 0.83
N GLU A 147 -2.71 11.94 0.06
CA GLU A 147 -3.07 13.35 0.12
C GLU A 147 -4.55 13.56 -0.26
N PHE A 148 -5.05 12.78 -1.22
CA PHE A 148 -6.48 12.78 -1.54
C PHE A 148 -7.33 12.24 -0.38
N ILE A 149 -6.88 11.18 0.31
CA ILE A 149 -7.55 10.68 1.53
C ILE A 149 -7.60 11.76 2.61
N ARG A 150 -6.51 12.52 2.81
CA ARG A 150 -6.49 13.68 3.71
C ARG A 150 -7.50 14.76 3.29
N SER A 151 -7.63 15.03 2.00
CA SER A 151 -8.63 15.98 1.48
C SER A 151 -10.07 15.50 1.72
N ILE A 152 -10.33 14.19 1.68
CA ILE A 152 -11.63 13.63 2.07
C ILE A 152 -11.87 13.80 3.58
N ASP A 153 -10.89 13.45 4.42
CA ASP A 153 -10.99 13.54 5.89
C ASP A 153 -11.24 14.97 6.38
N SER A 154 -10.55 15.94 5.78
CA SER A 154 -10.76 17.38 6.07
C SER A 154 -12.07 17.95 5.52
N GLY A 155 -12.82 17.19 4.72
CA GLY A 155 -14.05 17.62 4.08
C GLY A 155 -13.87 18.62 2.92
N GLU A 156 -12.64 18.83 2.47
CA GLU A 156 -12.32 19.61 1.26
C GLU A 156 -12.94 18.96 0.01
N THR A 157 -12.90 17.63 -0.06
CA THR A 157 -13.46 16.82 -1.14
C THR A 157 -14.58 15.91 -0.65
N ILE A 158 -15.80 16.05 -1.20
CA ILE A 158 -16.97 15.25 -0.76
C ILE A 158 -17.28 14.18 -1.81
N LEU A 159 -16.68 13.01 -1.62
CA LEU A 159 -16.79 11.87 -2.54
C LEU A 159 -18.14 11.14 -2.41
N ASP A 160 -18.71 11.12 -1.20
CA ASP A 160 -19.92 10.36 -0.85
C ASP A 160 -21.13 10.72 -1.74
N ARG A 161 -21.21 11.98 -2.19
CA ARG A 161 -22.28 12.45 -3.07
C ARG A 161 -22.22 11.85 -4.47
N ALA A 162 -21.03 11.44 -4.93
CA ALA A 162 -20.83 10.88 -6.26
C ALA A 162 -20.95 9.35 -6.28
N ILE A 163 -20.36 8.68 -5.30
CA ILE A 163 -20.22 7.22 -5.29
C ILE A 163 -20.92 6.53 -4.12
N GLY A 164 -21.39 7.28 -3.12
CA GLY A 164 -21.95 6.76 -1.87
C GLY A 164 -20.89 6.61 -0.78
N GLN A 165 -21.29 6.81 0.47
CA GLN A 165 -20.39 6.79 1.62
C GLN A 165 -19.67 5.45 1.80
N ALA A 166 -20.37 4.33 1.65
CA ALA A 166 -19.75 3.00 1.74
C ALA A 166 -18.60 2.80 0.74
N ALA A 167 -18.72 3.33 -0.48
CA ALA A 167 -17.66 3.22 -1.49
C ALA A 167 -16.47 4.15 -1.21
N SER A 168 -16.73 5.31 -0.60
CA SER A 168 -15.72 6.25 -0.13
C SER A 168 -14.92 5.65 1.03
N GLU A 169 -15.60 5.09 2.04
CA GLU A 169 -14.97 4.40 3.17
C GLU A 169 -14.15 3.19 2.71
N GLU A 170 -14.66 2.39 1.78
CA GLU A 170 -13.93 1.25 1.22
C GLU A 170 -12.66 1.68 0.46
N LEU A 171 -12.71 2.80 -0.29
CA LEU A 171 -11.52 3.35 -0.94
C LEU A 171 -10.46 3.73 0.09
N ILE A 172 -10.85 4.46 1.15
CA ILE A 172 -9.94 4.89 2.22
C ILE A 172 -9.32 3.66 2.89
N LYS A 173 -10.16 2.72 3.32
CA LYS A 173 -9.73 1.48 3.97
C LYS A 173 -8.77 0.68 3.10
N THR A 174 -9.13 0.44 1.84
CA THR A 174 -8.28 -0.31 0.89
C THR A 174 -6.95 0.39 0.67
N THR A 175 -6.94 1.72 0.59
CA THR A 175 -5.72 2.52 0.48
C THR A 175 -4.85 2.39 1.72
N LEU A 176 -5.41 2.49 2.92
CA LEU A 176 -4.59 2.36 4.12
C LEU A 176 -4.04 0.93 4.29
N LEU A 177 -4.84 -0.10 4.03
CA LEU A 177 -4.41 -1.51 4.02
C LEU A 177 -3.34 -1.80 2.96
N THR A 178 -3.42 -1.17 1.79
CA THR A 178 -2.43 -1.40 0.73
C THR A 178 -1.08 -0.84 1.14
N PHE A 179 -1.06 0.30 1.83
CA PHE A 179 0.19 0.84 2.35
C PHE A 179 0.72 0.04 3.54
N GLU A 180 -0.15 -0.46 4.42
CA GLU A 180 0.24 -1.41 5.48
C GLU A 180 1.03 -2.58 4.88
N ALA A 181 0.50 -3.18 3.81
CA ALA A 181 1.19 -4.25 3.11
C ALA A 181 2.54 -3.84 2.52
N VAL A 182 2.74 -2.58 2.12
CA VAL A 182 4.07 -2.08 1.73
C VAL A 182 5.01 -2.00 2.93
N THR A 183 4.51 -1.53 4.09
CA THR A 183 5.32 -1.37 5.31
C THR A 183 5.81 -2.70 5.90
N GLU A 184 5.14 -3.82 5.60
CA GLU A 184 5.61 -5.18 5.92
C GLU A 184 6.93 -5.55 5.21
N HIS A 185 7.39 -4.75 4.24
CA HIS A 185 8.63 -4.98 3.47
C HIS A 185 9.59 -3.79 3.57
N PRO A 186 10.34 -3.67 4.69
CA PRO A 186 11.22 -2.53 4.96
C PRO A 186 12.22 -2.21 3.84
N SER A 187 12.73 -3.24 3.15
CA SER A 187 13.69 -3.08 2.05
C SER A 187 13.16 -2.21 0.89
N LEU A 188 11.86 -2.30 0.59
CA LEU A 188 11.22 -1.53 -0.49
C LEU A 188 11.13 -0.04 -0.15
N LEU A 189 10.77 0.25 1.10
CA LEU A 189 10.71 1.63 1.61
C LEU A 189 12.11 2.23 1.71
N MET A 190 13.08 1.45 2.17
CA MET A 190 14.47 1.92 2.32
C MET A 190 15.13 2.23 0.97
N THR A 191 14.81 1.48 -0.08
CA THR A 191 15.32 1.74 -1.45
C THR A 191 14.85 3.10 -2.00
N HIS A 192 13.69 3.59 -1.53
CA HIS A 192 13.07 4.83 -2.00
C HIS A 192 12.80 5.82 -0.87
N ARG A 193 13.68 5.81 0.14
CA ARG A 193 13.56 6.57 1.39
C ARG A 193 13.06 8.01 1.22
N LEU A 194 13.73 8.81 0.37
CA LEU A 194 13.39 10.23 0.18
C LEU A 194 11.97 10.42 -0.33
N THR A 195 11.49 9.54 -1.21
CA THR A 195 10.11 9.59 -1.73
C THR A 195 9.10 9.25 -0.65
N VAL A 196 9.42 8.30 0.23
CA VAL A 196 8.58 8.00 1.40
C VAL A 196 8.52 9.20 2.34
N GLU A 197 9.66 9.81 2.66
CA GLU A 197 9.73 10.98 3.54
C GLU A 197 8.98 12.20 2.99
N ASP A 198 9.12 12.50 1.69
CA ASP A 198 8.54 13.70 1.10
C ASP A 198 7.08 13.53 0.66
N SER A 199 6.68 12.33 0.24
CA SER A 199 5.35 12.11 -0.36
C SER A 199 4.38 11.31 0.52
N ILE A 200 4.89 10.44 1.41
CA ILE A 200 4.03 9.53 2.20
C ILE A 200 3.88 10.00 3.64
N VAL A 201 4.99 10.37 4.29
CA VAL A 201 4.96 10.76 5.71
C VAL A 201 4.04 11.97 5.96
N PRO A 202 4.07 13.06 5.17
CA PRO A 202 3.23 14.24 5.42
C PRO A 202 1.72 13.97 5.45
N PRO A 203 1.11 13.25 4.48
CA PRO A 203 -0.33 12.96 4.55
C PRO A 203 -0.68 12.03 5.72
N LEU A 204 0.17 11.03 6.06
CA LEU A 204 -0.05 10.18 7.23
C LEU A 204 -0.04 10.99 8.53
N VAL A 205 0.91 11.91 8.65
CA VAL A 205 1.02 12.89 9.73
C VAL A 205 -0.27 13.69 9.91
N SER A 206 -0.85 14.17 8.81
CA SER A 206 -2.12 14.90 8.86
C SER A 206 -3.28 13.99 9.28
N LEU A 207 -3.32 12.75 8.78
CA LEU A 207 -4.39 11.80 9.09
C LEU A 207 -4.38 11.31 10.55
N VAL A 208 -3.25 11.42 11.26
CA VAL A 208 -3.21 11.21 12.73
C VAL A 208 -4.06 12.26 13.47
N HIS A 209 -4.41 13.38 12.84
CA HIS A 209 -5.28 14.41 13.41
C HIS A 209 -6.74 14.28 12.95
N SER A 210 -7.06 13.19 12.25
CA SER A 210 -8.41 12.89 11.77
C SER A 210 -9.43 12.91 12.91
N GLN A 211 -10.62 13.44 12.59
CA GLN A 211 -11.78 13.36 13.47
C GLN A 211 -12.36 11.94 13.49
N ASN A 212 -12.16 11.19 12.41
CA ASN A 212 -12.48 9.77 12.36
C ASN A 212 -11.47 8.97 13.20
N VAL A 213 -11.97 8.38 14.29
CA VAL A 213 -11.17 7.60 15.24
C VAL A 213 -10.47 6.42 14.55
N GLU A 214 -11.16 5.69 13.67
CA GLU A 214 -10.58 4.54 12.98
C GLU A 214 -9.38 4.96 12.11
N TRP A 215 -9.55 6.00 11.29
CA TRP A 215 -8.51 6.47 10.39
C TRP A 215 -7.33 7.09 11.14
N ARG A 216 -7.61 7.82 12.22
CA ARG A 216 -6.59 8.36 13.12
C ARG A 216 -5.70 7.24 13.68
N LEU A 217 -6.32 6.19 14.22
CA LEU A 217 -5.60 5.07 14.82
C LEU A 217 -4.82 4.26 13.79
N PHE A 218 -5.43 4.00 12.63
CA PHE A 218 -4.76 3.28 11.55
C PHE A 218 -3.56 4.08 11.02
N SER A 219 -3.71 5.39 10.81
CA SER A 219 -2.63 6.25 10.35
C SER A 219 -1.50 6.39 11.37
N LEU A 220 -1.83 6.41 12.67
CA LEU A 220 -0.83 6.39 13.74
C LEU A 220 0.02 5.12 13.70
N ARG A 221 -0.62 3.97 13.49
CA ARG A 221 0.08 2.69 13.31
C ARG A 221 1.02 2.72 12.11
N LEU A 222 0.52 3.11 10.94
CA LEU A 222 1.32 3.21 9.72
C LEU A 222 2.48 4.18 9.87
N LEU A 223 2.26 5.34 10.51
CA LEU A 223 3.29 6.32 10.79
C LEU A 223 4.36 5.73 11.73
N SER A 224 3.96 5.00 12.77
CA SER A 224 4.86 4.29 13.68
C SER A 224 5.73 3.26 12.95
N GLU A 225 5.13 2.41 12.12
CA GLU A 225 5.84 1.38 11.36
C GLU A 225 6.79 2.01 10.33
N THR A 226 6.31 2.97 9.55
CA THR A 226 7.10 3.69 8.54
C THR A 226 8.28 4.42 9.17
N THR A 227 8.05 5.13 10.28
CA THR A 227 9.10 5.83 11.03
C THR A 227 10.16 4.86 11.55
N SER A 228 9.73 3.72 12.11
CA SER A 228 10.65 2.70 12.62
C SER A 228 11.55 2.16 11.52
N VAL A 229 10.99 1.89 10.34
CA VAL A 229 11.75 1.46 9.15
C VAL A 229 12.75 2.53 8.74
N LEU A 230 12.31 3.78 8.57
CA LEU A 230 13.17 4.89 8.15
C LEU A 230 14.33 5.14 9.14
N LEU A 231 14.10 5.02 10.45
CA LEU A 231 15.14 5.26 11.46
C LEU A 231 16.11 4.08 11.63
N SER A 232 15.72 2.85 11.25
CA SER A 232 16.54 1.64 11.39
C SER A 232 17.78 1.58 10.47
N HIS A 233 17.96 2.56 9.57
CA HIS A 233 19.07 2.64 8.61
C HIS A 233 20.41 3.01 9.26
N LYS A 234 20.97 2.08 10.05
CA LYS A 234 22.30 2.22 10.64
C LYS A 234 23.36 1.32 9.99
N VAL A 235 23.03 0.53 8.96
CA VAL A 235 23.92 -0.54 8.48
C VAL A 235 24.04 -0.59 6.96
N MET A 236 24.79 0.35 6.38
CA MET A 236 25.87 0.13 5.42
C MET A 236 26.18 1.43 4.67
N GLY A 237 27.48 1.73 4.58
CA GLY A 237 28.16 2.72 3.72
C GLY A 237 27.36 3.85 3.09
N GLU A 238 27.78 5.07 3.45
CA GLU A 238 27.63 6.32 2.69
C GLU A 238 26.37 7.17 3.02
N GLU A 239 26.59 8.49 3.08
CA GLU A 239 25.61 9.56 3.38
C GLU A 239 25.22 9.82 4.86
N LYS A 240 26.21 9.97 5.75
CA LYS A 240 25.98 10.43 7.14
C LYS A 240 25.46 11.88 7.27
N GLY A 241 25.57 12.72 6.24
CA GLY A 241 25.19 14.15 6.32
C GLY A 241 23.71 14.41 6.05
N GLU A 242 23.20 13.94 4.91
CA GLU A 242 21.82 14.17 4.48
C GLU A 242 20.83 13.32 5.29
N SER A 243 21.17 12.05 5.58
CA SER A 243 20.32 11.16 6.38
C SER A 243 20.05 11.65 7.81
N LEU A 244 21.03 12.29 8.46
CA LEU A 244 20.87 12.86 9.80
C LEU A 244 19.94 14.08 9.79
N ASN A 245 20.02 14.93 8.76
CA ASN A 245 19.12 16.08 8.61
C ASN A 245 17.68 15.64 8.32
N SER A 246 17.50 14.67 7.41
CA SER A 246 16.18 14.10 7.12
C SER A 246 15.55 13.42 8.34
N ASN A 247 16.34 12.66 9.11
CA ASN A 247 15.90 12.09 10.39
C ASN A 247 15.42 13.18 11.35
N ASN A 248 16.17 14.27 11.49
CA ASN A 248 15.77 15.38 12.36
C ASN A 248 14.48 16.06 11.89
N LYS A 249 14.31 16.25 10.57
CA LYS A 249 13.06 16.78 9.98
C LYS A 249 11.88 15.86 10.28
N LEU A 250 12.02 14.55 10.02
CA LEU A 250 11.00 13.55 10.31
C LEU A 250 10.61 13.54 11.80
N LEU A 251 11.61 13.49 12.70
CA LEU A 251 11.41 13.48 14.13
C LEU A 251 10.80 14.80 14.63
N SER A 252 11.14 15.94 14.04
CA SER A 252 10.51 17.23 14.38
C SER A 252 9.02 17.26 14.02
N LEU A 253 8.64 16.76 12.83
CA LEU A 253 7.24 16.61 12.44
C LEU A 253 6.51 15.75 13.46
N ILE A 254 7.02 14.55 13.73
CA ILE A 254 6.41 13.59 14.67
C ILE A 254 6.28 14.21 16.07
N ARG A 255 7.31 14.89 16.58
CA ARG A 255 7.29 15.54 17.90
C ARG A 255 6.17 16.56 18.01
N ASP A 256 6.11 17.49 17.05
CA ASP A 256 5.19 18.63 17.09
C ASP A 256 3.72 18.17 16.99
N LEU A 257 3.49 17.03 16.34
CA LEU A 257 2.18 16.40 16.12
C LEU A 257 1.71 15.58 17.31
N LEU A 258 2.62 14.80 17.90
CA LEU A 258 2.26 13.72 18.80
C LEU A 258 2.28 14.10 20.27
N LEU A 259 3.30 14.85 20.71
CA LEU A 259 3.44 15.20 22.13
C LEU A 259 2.17 15.82 22.74
N PRO A 260 1.43 16.72 22.04
CA PRO A 260 0.21 17.30 22.59
C PRO A 260 -0.93 16.29 22.83
N GLN A 261 -0.93 15.14 22.14
CA GLN A 261 -2.03 14.17 22.18
C GLN A 261 -1.70 12.87 22.93
N TYR A 262 -0.46 12.70 23.39
CA TYR A 262 0.00 11.44 23.96
C TYR A 262 -0.81 10.96 25.15
N GLU A 263 -1.26 11.88 26.01
CA GLU A 263 -2.13 11.52 27.15
C GLU A 263 -3.39 10.78 26.67
N HIS A 264 -4.09 11.33 25.67
CA HIS A 264 -5.31 10.74 25.13
C HIS A 264 -5.04 9.43 24.38
N VAL A 265 -3.91 9.34 23.68
CA VAL A 265 -3.53 8.14 22.91
C VAL A 265 -3.08 6.99 23.82
N LEU A 266 -2.42 7.29 24.93
CA LEU A 266 -1.98 6.27 25.92
C LEU A 266 -3.14 5.71 26.76
N LEU A 267 -4.24 6.44 26.86
CA LEU A 267 -5.48 5.97 27.52
C LEU A 267 -6.39 5.15 26.60
N ALA A 268 -6.06 5.05 25.31
CA ALA A 268 -6.83 4.26 24.35
C ALA A 268 -6.64 2.74 24.59
N PRO A 269 -7.59 1.89 24.13
CA PRO A 269 -7.43 0.45 24.23
C PRO A 269 -6.24 -0.05 23.39
N ASP A 270 -5.66 -1.18 23.81
CA ASP A 270 -4.64 -1.87 23.03
C ASP A 270 -5.14 -2.19 21.61
N PRO A 271 -4.26 -2.14 20.58
CA PRO A 271 -2.81 -1.94 20.64
C PRO A 271 -2.34 -0.47 20.50
N VAL A 272 -3.24 0.51 20.63
CA VAL A 272 -2.95 1.92 20.31
C VAL A 272 -1.79 2.51 21.13
N PRO A 273 -1.73 2.35 22.47
CA PRO A 273 -0.61 2.87 23.26
C PRO A 273 0.74 2.33 22.81
N MET A 274 0.81 1.09 22.32
CA MET A 274 2.06 0.48 21.84
C MET A 274 2.66 1.23 20.64
N TYR A 275 1.84 1.67 19.68
CA TYR A 275 2.32 2.43 18.52
C TYR A 275 2.81 3.82 18.91
N ALA A 276 2.10 4.47 19.84
CA ALA A 276 2.55 5.76 20.39
C ALA A 276 3.88 5.59 21.13
N LEU A 277 3.98 4.63 22.06
CA LEU A 277 5.23 4.40 22.79
C LEU A 277 6.41 4.09 21.86
N ARG A 278 6.19 3.32 20.77
CA ARG A 278 7.23 3.05 19.77
C ARG A 278 7.74 4.34 19.11
N LEU A 279 6.85 5.26 18.76
CA LEU A 279 7.22 6.57 18.20
C LEU A 279 7.99 7.43 19.22
N LEU A 280 7.63 7.38 20.51
CA LEU A 280 8.35 8.12 21.55
C LEU A 280 9.73 7.53 21.87
N VAL A 281 9.87 6.21 21.82
CA VAL A 281 11.20 5.56 21.89
C VAL A 281 12.06 6.02 20.71
N ALA A 282 11.53 6.00 19.49
CA ALA A 282 12.23 6.51 18.32
C ALA A 282 12.66 7.99 18.46
N LEU A 283 11.79 8.84 19.03
CA LEU A 283 12.11 10.25 19.32
C LEU A 283 13.23 10.41 20.35
N THR A 284 13.19 9.65 21.45
CA THR A 284 14.20 9.75 22.53
C THR A 284 15.55 9.18 22.13
N GLU A 285 15.59 8.07 21.39
CA GLU A 285 16.84 7.42 20.95
C GLU A 285 17.58 8.23 19.87
N HIS A 286 16.84 8.82 18.93
CA HIS A 286 17.43 9.51 17.78
C HIS A 286 17.46 11.04 17.93
N SER A 287 16.72 11.62 18.87
CA SER A 287 16.72 13.05 19.15
C SER A 287 16.58 13.33 20.67
N PRO A 288 17.59 12.98 21.49
CA PRO A 288 17.52 13.14 22.95
C PRO A 288 17.38 14.60 23.40
N ALA A 289 17.73 15.57 22.55
CA ALA A 289 17.55 17.00 22.80
C ALA A 289 16.08 17.48 22.62
N SER A 290 15.22 16.67 22.01
CA SER A 290 13.86 17.04 21.60
C SER A 290 12.77 16.66 22.61
N VAL A 291 13.12 16.01 23.72
CA VAL A 291 12.19 15.50 24.75
C VAL A 291 12.41 16.22 26.10
N ARG A 292 13.01 17.41 26.07
CA ARG A 292 13.13 18.31 27.24
C ARG A 292 12.06 19.39 27.21
#